data_AF-A0A1W9Q631-F1
#
_entry.id   AF-A0A1W9Q631-F1
#
_cell.length_a   1.000
_cell.length_b   1.000
_cell.length_c   1.000
_cell.angle_alpha   90.00
_cell.angle_beta   90.00
_cell.angle_gamma   90.00
#
_symmetry.space_group_name_H-M   'P 1'
#
loop_
_entity.id
_entity.type
_entity.pdbx_description
1 polymer ?
#
loop_
_entity_poly.entity_id
_entity_poly.type
_entity_poly.pdbx_seq_one_letter_code
_entity_poly.pdbx_strand_id
1 'polypeptide(L)' 'TADIVGRMAPGTGLPASIAALMMDAGDVTVKGVVAPEGCIDPEKFLAALLQRGAKIHQTETISSLFAL' A
#
# COMPACT_ATOMS: atom_id res chain seq x y z
N THR A 1 -6.18 -8.34 6.70
CA THR A 1 -7.04 -7.16 6.93
C THR A 1 -6.18 -5.94 7.17
N ALA A 2 -6.57 -4.78 6.63
CA ALA A 2 -5.87 -3.52 6.87
C ALA A 2 -6.73 -2.64 7.77
N ASP A 3 -6.16 -2.19 8.88
CA ASP A 3 -6.80 -1.28 9.82
C ASP A 3 -6.11 0.09 9.75
N ILE A 4 -6.91 1.13 9.49
CA ILE A 4 -6.48 2.52 9.43
C ILE A 4 -7.35 3.33 10.38
N VAL A 5 -6.72 4.19 11.18
CA VAL A 5 -7.42 5.12 12.08
C VAL A 5 -8.39 5.97 11.27
N GLY A 6 -9.68 5.92 11.62
CA GLY A 6 -10.77 6.62 10.90
C GLY A 6 -11.38 5.88 9.70
N ARG A 7 -10.96 4.63 9.43
CA ARG A 7 -11.58 3.71 8.45
C ARG A 7 -11.60 4.25 7.02
N MET A 8 -12.77 4.53 6.46
CA MET A 8 -12.93 4.78 5.02
C MET A 8 -12.31 6.08 4.54
N ALA A 9 -12.57 7.21 5.22
CA ALA A 9 -12.08 8.50 4.75
C ALA A 9 -10.53 8.58 4.76
N PRO A 10 -9.84 8.15 5.83
CA PRO A 10 -8.38 8.10 5.83
C PRO A 10 -7.84 6.96 4.96
N GLY A 11 -8.56 5.84 4.86
CA GLY A 11 -8.18 4.71 4.00
C GLY A 11 -8.12 5.07 2.51
N THR A 12 -8.84 6.10 2.06
CA THR A 12 -8.75 6.62 0.69
C THR A 12 -7.84 7.85 0.58
N GLY A 13 -7.95 8.79 1.52
CA GLY A 13 -7.18 10.04 1.48
C GLY A 13 -5.67 9.85 1.70
N LEU A 14 -5.27 8.96 2.61
CA LEU A 14 -3.85 8.70 2.89
C LEU A 14 -3.14 8.13 1.65
N PRO A 15 -3.60 7.04 1.02
CA PRO A 15 -3.03 6.56 -0.24
C PRO A 15 -2.87 7.64 -1.31
N ALA A 16 -3.91 8.46 -1.53
CA ALA A 16 -3.85 9.53 -2.52
C ALA A 16 -2.79 10.59 -2.19
N SER A 17 -2.70 11.00 -0.92
CA SER A 17 -1.68 11.97 -0.48
C SER A 17 -0.26 11.42 -0.58
N ILE A 18 -0.04 10.15 -0.26
CA ILE A 18 1.27 9.49 -0.38
C ILE A 18 1.68 9.42 -1.85
N ALA A 19 0.78 9.00 -2.75
CA ALA A 19 1.04 8.95 -4.18
C ALA A 19 1.43 10.34 -4.72
N ALA A 20 0.73 11.40 -4.31
CA ALA A 20 1.06 12.77 -4.72
C ALA A 20 2.46 13.20 -4.26
N LEU A 21 2.86 12.86 -3.03
CA LEU A 21 4.21 13.12 -2.51
C LEU A 21 5.29 12.31 -3.25
N MET A 22 5.00 11.07 -3.61
CA MET A 22 5.91 10.24 -4.42
C MET A 22 6.08 10.79 -5.84
N MET A 23 5.01 11.35 -6.43
CA MET A 23 5.12 12.05 -7.71
C MET A 23 6.00 13.29 -7.61
N ASP A 24 5.84 14.10 -6.56
CA ASP A 24 6.65 15.29 -6.30
C ASP A 24 8.13 14.94 -6.07
N ALA A 25 8.41 13.87 -5.32
CA ALA A 25 9.76 13.35 -5.08
C ALA A 25 10.43 12.74 -6.33
N GLY A 26 9.71 12.57 -7.44
CA GLY A 26 10.22 11.98 -8.67
C GLY A 26 10.25 10.45 -8.67
N ASP A 27 9.62 9.79 -7.68
CA ASP A 27 9.54 8.33 -7.62
C ASP A 27 8.57 7.75 -8.68
N VAL A 28 7.62 8.54 -9.18
CA VAL A 28 6.66 8.14 -10.22
C VAL A 28 7.04 8.75 -11.57
N THR A 29 7.63 7.94 -12.44
CA THR A 29 8.17 8.40 -13.73
C THR A 29 7.25 8.11 -14.92
N VAL A 30 6.42 7.07 -14.83
CA VAL A 30 5.47 6.66 -15.87
C VAL A 30 4.45 7.78 -16.12
N LYS A 31 4.20 8.08 -17.39
CA LYS A 31 3.23 9.11 -17.83
C LYS A 31 1.99 8.45 -18.44
N GLY A 32 0.87 9.16 -18.38
CA GLY A 32 -0.43 8.68 -18.89
C GLY A 32 -1.38 8.24 -17.77
N VAL A 33 -2.48 7.60 -18.16
CA VAL A 33 -3.48 7.06 -17.23
C VAL A 33 -3.11 5.62 -16.92
N VAL A 34 -2.58 5.38 -15.73
CA VAL A 34 -2.10 4.07 -15.29
C VAL A 34 -2.60 3.76 -13.89
N ALA A 35 -2.82 2.48 -13.62
CA ALA A 35 -3.13 1.99 -12.29
C ALA A 35 -1.88 2.07 -11.39
N PRO A 36 -2.02 2.24 -10.07
CA PRO A 36 -0.89 2.41 -9.14
C PRO A 36 0.10 1.25 -9.19
N GLU A 37 -0.36 0.02 -9.44
CA GLU A 37 0.49 -1.18 -9.54
C GLU A 37 1.50 -1.09 -10.69
N GLY A 38 1.24 -0.24 -11.69
CA GLY A 38 2.13 -0.04 -12.84
C GLY A 38 3.06 1.17 -12.74
N CYS A 39 2.95 2.00 -11.71
CA CYS A 39 3.71 3.25 -11.62
C CYS A 39 4.21 3.64 -10.23
N ILE A 40 3.78 2.96 -9.17
CA ILE A 40 4.19 3.20 -7.79
C ILE A 40 5.02 2.02 -7.30
N ASP A 41 6.17 2.32 -6.69
CA ASP A 41 6.96 1.33 -5.96
C ASP A 41 6.19 0.84 -4.72
N PRO A 42 5.84 -0.45 -4.63
CA PRO A 42 5.00 -0.96 -3.55
C PRO A 42 5.69 -0.93 -2.19
N GLU A 43 7.01 -1.10 -2.13
CA GLU A 43 7.75 -1.12 -0.86
C GLU A 43 7.79 0.27 -0.25
N LYS A 44 8.12 1.30 -1.05
CA LYS A 44 8.12 2.70 -0.60
C LYS A 44 6.72 3.14 -0.14
N PHE A 45 5.71 2.77 -0.91
CA PHE A 45 4.33 3.12 -0.61
C PHE A 45 3.83 2.47 0.69
N LEU A 46 4.07 1.17 0.87
CA LEU A 46 3.68 0.45 2.08
C LEU A 46 4.44 0.97 3.30
N ALA A 47 5.74 1.26 3.17
CA ALA A 47 6.52 1.87 4.25
C ALA A 47 5.91 3.23 4.69
N ALA A 48 5.53 4.07 3.72
CA ALA A 48 4.89 5.36 3.98
C ALA A 48 3.50 5.22 4.65
N LEU A 49 2.72 4.19 4.28
CA LEU A 49 1.44 3.86 4.90
C LEU A 49 1.62 3.43 6.37
N LEU A 50 2.55 2.52 6.63
CA LEU A 50 2.84 2.01 7.98
C LEU A 50 3.31 3.15 8.90
N GLN A 51 4.18 4.03 8.40
CA GLN A 51 4.65 5.21 9.15
C GLN A 51 3.49 6.14 9.57
N ARG A 52 2.40 6.15 8.80
CA ARG A 52 1.21 6.99 9.05
C ARG A 52 0.10 6.27 9.81
N GLY A 53 0.45 5.14 10.45
CA GLY A 53 -0.44 4.45 11.39
C GLY A 53 -1.33 3.38 10.76
N ALA A 54 -1.10 3.02 9.49
CA ALA A 54 -1.74 1.83 8.91
C ALA A 54 -1.19 0.56 9.58
N LYS A 55 -2.07 -0.42 9.82
CA LYS A 55 -1.70 -1.75 10.29
C LYS A 55 -2.18 -2.78 9.28
N ILE A 56 -1.26 -3.60 8.79
CA ILE A 56 -1.54 -4.63 7.80
C ILE A 56 -1.36 -5.99 8.46
N HIS A 57 -2.43 -6.79 8.45
CA HIS A 57 -2.44 -8.16 8.96
C HIS A 57 -2.47 -9.14 7.79
N GLN A 58 -1.39 -9.92 7.65
CA GLN A 58 -1.29 -11.05 6.72
C GLN A 58 -1.38 -12.35 7.52
N THR A 59 -2.31 -13.22 7.13
CA THR A 59 -2.49 -14.54 7.71
C THR A 59 -2.30 -15.57 6.61
N GLU A 60 -1.43 -16.54 6.84
CA GLU A 60 -1.16 -17.63 5.90
C GLU A 60 -1.50 -18.97 6.55
N THR A 61 -2.22 -19.82 5.82
CA THR A 61 -2.46 -21.20 6.23
C THR A 61 -1.44 -22.08 5.53
N ILE A 62 -0.58 -22.74 6.30
CA ILE A 62 0.45 -23.65 5.78
C ILE A 62 -0.08 -25.08 5.89
N SER A 63 -0.24 -25.75 4.75
CA SER A 63 -0.59 -27.16 4.66
C SER A 63 0.65 -27.98 4.31
N SER A 64 0.96 -29.01 5.10
CA SER A 64 2.04 -29.94 4.78
C SER A 64 1.56 -31.02 3.81
N LEU A 65 2.38 -31.33 2.80
CA LEU A 65 2.14 -32.50 1.92
C LEU A 65 2.23 -33.84 2.67
N PHE A 66 2.83 -33.86 3.86
CA PHE A 66 3.02 -35.08 4.67
C PHE A 66 1.95 -35.26 5.76
N ALA A 67 0.91 -34.44 5.78
CA ALA A 67 -0.25 -34.63 6.65
C ALA A 67 -1.24 -35.61 6.00
N LEU A 68 -0.92 -36.91 6.02
CA LEU A 68 -1.86 -38.02 5.79
C LEU A 68 -1.90 -38.90 7.03
#